data_AF-A0A0L0P1W1-F1
#
_entry.id   AF-A0A0L0P1W1-F1
#
_cell.length_a   1.000
_cell.length_b   1.000
_cell.length_c   1.000
_cell.angle_alpha   90.00
_cell.angle_beta   90.00
_cell.angle_gamma   90.00
#
_symmetry.space_group_name_H-M   'P 1'
#
loop_
_entity.id
_entity.type
_entity.pdbx_description
1 polymer ?
#
loop_
_entity_poly.entity_id
_entity_poly.type
_entity_poly.pdbx_seq_one_letter_code
_entity_poly.pdbx_strand_id
1 'polypeptide(L)'
;MRAARILMNEAKKQGRARVPVPVEMYPLFAAMGVAVCSLGYFTYRHFAYDKQLRLWKNPNLSRVDDVLNEAAQQEKKEAESE
;
A
#
# COMPACT_ATOMS: atom_id res chain seq x y z
N MET A 1 23.05 -30.89 37.51
CA MET A 1 22.73 -29.78 36.58
C MET A 1 21.48 -28.99 37.01
N ARG A 2 21.55 -28.20 38.09
CA ARG A 2 20.42 -27.39 38.59
C ARG A 2 20.69 -25.88 38.50
N ALA A 3 21.94 -25.44 38.67
CA ALA A 3 22.37 -24.05 38.54
C ALA A 3 22.12 -23.48 37.12
N ALA A 4 22.38 -24.25 36.07
CA ALA A 4 22.11 -23.85 34.68
C ALA A 4 20.62 -23.55 34.41
N ARG A 5 19.70 -24.19 35.14
CA ARG A 5 18.25 -23.94 35.00
C ARG A 5 17.83 -22.63 35.66
N ILE A 6 18.50 -22.22 36.73
CA ILE A 6 18.24 -20.96 37.44
C ILE A 6 18.69 -19.79 36.55
N LEU A 7 19.91 -19.89 36.01
CA LEU A 7 20.45 -18.91 35.06
C LEU A 7 19.57 -18.79 33.80
N MET A 8 19.08 -19.91 33.26
CA MET A 8 18.18 -19.91 32.10
C MET A 8 16.81 -19.28 32.42
N ASN A 9 16.30 -19.44 33.64
CA ASN A 9 15.03 -18.84 34.06
C ASN A 9 15.15 -17.32 34.30
N GLU A 10 16.30 -16.84 34.77
CA GLU A 10 16.61 -15.41 34.89
C GLU A 10 16.83 -14.77 33.51
N ALA A 11 17.56 -15.44 32.62
CA ALA A 11 17.75 -15.01 31.24
C ALA A 11 16.41 -14.95 30.47
N LYS A 12 15.46 -15.87 30.72
CA LYS A 12 14.09 -15.78 30.17
C LYS A 12 13.29 -14.59 30.70
N LYS A 13 13.54 -14.16 31.94
CA LYS A 13 12.90 -12.98 32.55
C LYS A 13 13.50 -11.66 32.04
N GLN A 14 14.79 -11.65 31.71
CA GLN A 14 15.50 -10.48 31.16
C GLN A 14 15.43 -10.38 29.63
N GLY A 15 15.31 -11.52 28.91
CA GLY A 15 15.29 -11.58 27.45
C GLY A 15 13.96 -11.21 26.81
N ARG A 16 12.87 -11.21 27.57
CA ARG A 16 11.64 -10.54 27.13
C ARG A 16 11.82 -9.08 27.50
N ALA A 17 12.30 -8.28 26.55
CA ALA A 17 12.35 -6.83 26.68
C ALA A 17 10.96 -6.35 27.08
N ARG A 18 10.73 -6.22 28.39
CA ARG A 18 9.62 -5.47 28.95
C ARG A 18 9.99 -4.04 28.65
N VAL A 19 9.71 -3.60 27.43
CA VAL A 19 9.66 -2.17 27.14
C VAL A 19 8.64 -1.66 28.16
N PRO A 20 9.05 -0.89 29.19
CA PRO A 20 8.14 -0.42 30.21
C PRO A 20 7.36 0.72 29.59
N VAL A 21 6.46 0.38 28.66
CA VAL A 21 5.59 1.35 28.03
C VAL A 21 4.60 1.78 29.10
N PRO A 22 4.62 3.05 29.53
CA PRO A 22 3.66 3.54 30.49
C PRO A 22 2.26 3.42 29.91
N VAL A 23 1.30 2.99 30.74
CA VAL A 23 -0.11 2.75 30.38
C VAL A 23 -0.78 3.97 29.74
N GLU A 24 -0.32 5.17 30.08
CA GLU A 24 -0.79 6.44 29.54
C GLU A 24 -0.47 6.62 28.04
N MET A 25 0.51 5.90 27.50
CA MET A 25 0.86 5.98 26.08
C MET A 25 0.09 5.00 25.19
N TYR A 26 -0.64 4.03 25.75
CA TYR A 26 -1.49 3.13 24.98
C TYR A 26 -2.50 3.80 24.05
N PRO A 27 -3.18 4.91 24.42
CA PRO A 27 -4.04 5.63 23.46
C PRO A 27 -3.26 6.14 22.24
N LEU A 28 -2.02 6.61 22.41
CA LEU A 28 -1.18 7.06 21.30
C LEU A 28 -0.81 5.90 20.37
N PHE A 29 -0.42 4.75 20.92
CA PHE A 29 -0.12 3.55 20.12
C PHE A 29 -1.35 2.98 19.43
N ALA A 30 -2.53 3.02 20.08
CA ALA A 30 -3.78 2.62 19.46
C ALA A 30 -4.14 3.55 18.28
N ALA A 31 -4.02 4.87 18.46
CA ALA A 31 -4.23 5.83 17.39
C ALA A 31 -3.27 5.60 16.21
N MET A 32 -1.99 5.36 16.49
CA MET A 32 -1.00 5.01 15.46
C MET A 32 -1.34 3.70 14.75
N GLY A 33 -1.77 2.67 15.49
CA GLY A 33 -2.21 1.40 14.90
C GLY A 33 -3.41 1.57 13.97
N VAL A 34 -4.42 2.35 14.39
CA VAL A 34 -5.58 2.68 13.56
C VAL A 34 -5.15 3.47 12.31
N ALA A 35 -4.21 4.41 12.45
CA ALA A 35 -3.68 5.16 11.32
C ALA A 35 -2.97 4.27 10.29
N VAL A 36 -2.12 3.33 10.72
CA VAL A 36 -1.43 2.41 9.80
C VAL A 36 -2.41 1.42 9.16
N CYS A 37 -3.33 0.85 9.93
CA CYS A 37 -4.34 -0.07 9.40
C CYS A 37 -5.28 0.62 8.40
N SER A 38 -5.74 1.84 8.71
CA SER A 38 -6.59 2.60 7.80
C SER A 38 -5.83 3.01 6.55
N LEU A 39 -4.59 3.48 6.66
CA LEU A 39 -3.72 3.77 5.51
C LEU A 39 -3.60 2.55 4.60
N GLY A 40 -3.27 1.38 5.16
CA GLY A 40 -3.14 0.14 4.39
C GLY A 40 -4.46 -0.26 3.69
N TYR A 41 -5.58 -0.18 4.40
CA TYR A 41 -6.90 -0.48 3.84
C TYR A 41 -7.30 0.48 2.72
N PHE A 42 -7.17 1.79 2.93
CA PHE A 42 -7.53 2.80 1.93
C PHE A 42 -6.60 2.75 0.73
N THR A 43 -5.30 2.56 0.94
CA THR A 43 -4.32 2.43 -0.13
C THR A 43 -4.61 1.18 -0.98
N TYR A 44 -4.86 0.04 -0.34
CA TYR A 44 -5.25 -1.18 -1.05
C TYR A 44 -6.56 -0.99 -1.81
N ARG A 45 -7.58 -0.42 -1.17
CA ARG A 45 -8.88 -0.16 -1.81
C ARG A 45 -8.75 0.78 -3.00
N HIS A 46 -7.95 1.83 -2.89
CA HIS A 46 -7.68 2.75 -3.98
C HIS A 46 -6.97 2.02 -5.13
N PHE A 47 -5.89 1.30 -4.87
CA PHE A 47 -5.17 0.61 -5.94
C PHE A 47 -5.91 -0.57 -6.58
N ALA A 48 -6.74 -1.30 -5.83
CA ALA A 48 -7.44 -2.46 -6.35
C ALA A 48 -8.74 -2.12 -7.11
N TYR A 49 -9.42 -1.04 -6.71
CA TYR A 49 -10.75 -0.70 -7.26
C TYR A 49 -10.78 0.62 -8.03
N ASP A 50 -9.72 1.42 -8.00
CA ASP A 50 -9.64 2.61 -8.83
C ASP A 50 -9.45 2.22 -10.30
N LYS A 51 -10.45 2.56 -11.11
CA LYS A 51 -10.48 2.30 -12.54
C LYS A 51 -9.57 3.25 -13.32
N GLN A 52 -9.07 4.31 -12.68
CA GLN A 52 -8.16 5.25 -13.33
C GLN A 52 -6.70 4.75 -13.36
N LEU A 53 -6.36 3.71 -12.59
CA LEU A 53 -4.99 3.22 -12.52
C LEU A 53 -4.74 2.04 -13.47
N ARG A 54 -3.75 2.18 -14.35
CA ARG A 54 -3.38 1.21 -15.41
C ARG A 54 -2.80 -0.12 -14.89
N LEU A 55 -2.70 -0.30 -13.57
CA LEU A 55 -1.83 -1.32 -12.97
C LEU A 55 -2.42 -2.72 -12.91
N TRP A 56 -3.75 -2.89 -12.83
CA TRP A 56 -4.30 -4.21 -12.51
C TRP A 56 -5.24 -4.83 -13.55
N LYS A 57 -5.95 -4.05 -14.39
CA LYS A 57 -6.82 -4.62 -15.46
C LYS A 57 -7.46 -3.61 -16.44
N ASN A 58 -6.79 -2.50 -16.77
CA ASN A 58 -7.33 -1.48 -17.68
C ASN A 58 -6.38 -1.18 -18.86
N PRO A 59 -6.28 -2.10 -19.84
CA PRO A 59 -5.45 -1.88 -21.03
C PRO A 59 -5.94 -0.73 -21.92
N ASN A 60 -7.24 -0.45 -21.91
CA ASN A 60 -7.88 0.53 -22.80
C ASN A 60 -8.08 1.92 -22.16
N LEU A 61 -7.43 2.23 -21.04
CA LEU A 61 -7.54 3.55 -20.41
C LEU A 61 -6.64 4.60 -21.08
N SER A 62 -5.73 4.15 -21.95
CA SER A 62 -4.90 5.05 -22.74
C SER A 62 -5.76 5.67 -23.84
N ARG A 63 -5.90 7.01 -23.87
CA ARG A 63 -6.51 7.77 -24.99
C ARG A 63 -5.70 7.67 -26.30
N VAL A 64 -4.81 6.70 -26.40
CA VAL A 64 -3.90 6.50 -27.53
C VAL A 64 -4.69 6.13 -28.78
N ASP A 65 -5.71 5.28 -28.64
CA ASP A 65 -6.58 4.91 -29.76
C ASP A 65 -7.39 6.10 -30.27
N ASP A 66 -7.83 7.00 -29.38
CA ASP A 66 -8.55 8.22 -29.77
C ASP A 66 -7.62 9.16 -30.57
N VAL A 67 -6.40 9.40 -30.09
CA VAL A 67 -5.42 10.27 -30.76
C VAL A 67 -4.97 9.69 -32.11
N LEU A 68 -4.75 8.36 -32.18
CA LEU A 68 -4.36 7.70 -33.43
C LEU A 68 -5.50 7.73 -34.47
N ASN A 69 -6.75 7.55 -34.04
CA ASN A 69 -7.90 7.63 -34.92
C ASN A 69 -8.17 9.08 -35.38
N GLU A 70 -7.97 10.08 -34.52
CA GLU A 70 -8.06 11.50 -34.90
C GLU A 70 -7.00 11.87 -35.94
N ALA A 71 -5.75 11.44 -35.75
CA ALA A 71 -4.67 11.66 -36.72
C ALA A 71 -4.97 11.00 -38.07
N ALA A 72 -5.39 9.73 -38.07
CA ALA A 72 -5.74 9.01 -39.30
C ALA A 72 -6.96 9.60 -40.04
N GLN A 73 -7.89 10.23 -39.32
CA GLN A 73 -9.01 10.94 -39.96
C GLN A 73 -8.61 12.31 -40.52
N GLN A 74 -7.67 13.00 -39.90
CA GLN A 74 -7.12 14.25 -40.43
C GLN A 74 -6.36 14.00 -41.74
N GLU A 75 -5.50 12.99 -41.79
CA GLU A 75 -4.77 12.60 -43.02
C GLU A 75 -5.73 12.27 -44.19
N LYS A 76 -6.83 11.57 -43.91
CA LYS A 76 -7.84 11.25 -44.94
C LYS A 76 -8.57 12.49 -45.46
N LYS A 77 -8.89 13.44 -44.59
CA LYS A 77 -9.56 14.69 -44.99
C LYS A 77 -8.66 15.60 -45.80
N GLU A 78 -7.36 15.62 -45.47
CA GLU A 78 -6.36 16.38 -46.23
C GLU A 78 -6.19 15.78 -47.65
N ALA A 79 -6.11 14.45 -47.76
CA ALA A 79 -5.99 13.75 -49.04
C ALA A 79 -7.25 13.83 -49.94
N GLU A 80 -8.43 14.07 -49.37
CA GLU A 80 -9.67 14.31 -50.14
C GLU A 80 -9.86 15.79 -50.54
N SER A 81 -9.03 16.69 -50.00
CA SER A 81 -9.09 18.14 -50.26
C SER A 81 -8.05 18.66 -51.26
N GLU A 82 -7.13 17.80 -51.71
CA GLU A 82 -6.26 17.98 -52.90
C GLU A 82 -6.89 17.35 -54.15
#